data_AF-A0A382PA18-F1
#
_entry.id   AF-A0A382PA18-F1
#
_cell.length_a   1.000
_cell.length_b   1.000
_cell.length_c   1.000
_cell.angle_alpha   90.00
_cell.angle_beta   90.00
_cell.angle_gamma   90.00
#
_symmetry.space_group_name_H-M   'P 1'
#
loop_
_entity.id
_entity.type
_entity.pdbx_description
1 polymer ?
#
loop_
_entity_poly.entity_id
_entity_poly.type
_entity_poly.pdbx_seq_one_letter_code
_entity_poly.pdbx_strand_id
1 'polypeptide(L)' 'EQCPEPSGYSLDPHLSLLYADLPLSEKQNLAKNLIPSLSRVRFTGLSVIEHPKIVVTKRDVEAFRELPS' A
#
# COMPACT_ATOMS: atom_id res chain seq x y z
N GLU A 1 -26.01 -25.10 11.28
CA GLU A 1 -24.85 -24.19 11.26
C GLU A 1 -25.30 -22.88 10.65
N GLN A 2 -25.15 -21.78 11.38
CA GLN A 2 -25.66 -20.46 10.99
C GLN A 2 -24.47 -19.68 10.41
N CYS A 3 -24.57 -19.23 9.15
CA CYS A 3 -23.54 -18.38 8.55
C CYS A 3 -23.41 -17.10 9.38
N PRO A 4 -22.18 -16.64 9.70
CA PRO A 4 -21.99 -15.40 10.44
C PRO A 4 -22.53 -14.23 9.63
N GLU A 5 -23.09 -13.24 10.32
CA GLU A 5 -23.54 -11.97 9.73
C GLU A 5 -22.47 -11.40 8.80
N PRO A 6 -22.83 -10.88 7.62
CA PRO A 6 -21.86 -10.32 6.70
C PRO A 6 -21.18 -9.16 7.40
N SER A 7 -19.92 -9.36 7.80
CA SER A 7 -19.05 -8.27 8.19
C SER A 7 -19.12 -7.27 7.04
N GLY A 8 -19.49 -6.01 7.28
CA GLY A 8 -19.48 -4.94 6.28
C GLY A 8 -18.08 -4.64 5.67
N TYR A 9 -17.15 -5.57 5.85
CA TYR A 9 -15.86 -5.68 5.23
C TYR A 9 -16.02 -6.03 3.74
N SER A 10 -16.02 -5.00 2.91
CA SER A 10 -15.77 -5.14 1.48
C SER A 10 -14.29 -5.39 1.29
N LEU A 11 -13.93 -6.58 0.80
CA LEU A 11 -12.62 -6.79 0.19
C LEU A 11 -12.62 -6.02 -1.12
N ASP A 12 -12.29 -4.73 -1.06
CA ASP A 12 -11.97 -3.99 -2.27
C ASP A 12 -10.66 -4.60 -2.81
N PRO A 13 -10.72 -5.38 -3.91
CA PRO A 13 -9.53 -6.09 -4.37
C PRO A 13 -8.46 -5.07 -4.73
N HIS A 14 -7.21 -5.38 -4.37
CA HIS A 14 -6.07 -4.53 -4.70
C HIS A 14 -6.09 -4.23 -6.21
N LEU A 15 -6.03 -2.94 -6.57
CA LEU A 15 -6.08 -2.51 -7.98
C LEU A 15 -4.96 -3.16 -8.81
N SER A 16 -3.82 -3.47 -8.18
CA SER A 16 -2.72 -4.21 -8.78
C SER A 16 -3.10 -5.62 -9.25
N LEU A 17 -4.05 -6.27 -8.58
CA LEU A 17 -4.59 -7.58 -8.96
C LEU A 17 -5.67 -7.43 -10.05
N LEU A 18 -6.57 -6.47 -9.88
CA LEU A 18 -7.65 -6.20 -10.84
C LEU A 18 -7.12 -5.80 -12.22
N TYR A 19 -5.99 -5.10 -12.25
CA TYR A 19 -5.41 -4.58 -13.48
C TYR A 19 -4.11 -5.28 -13.84
N ALA A 20 -3.83 -6.48 -13.31
CA ALA A 20 -2.55 -7.16 -13.54
C ALA A 20 -2.20 -7.24 -15.04
N ASP A 21 -3.17 -7.65 -15.86
CA ASP A 21 -3.00 -7.91 -17.30
C ASP A 21 -3.13 -6.67 -18.19
N LEU A 22 -3.47 -5.51 -17.63
CA LEU A 22 -3.62 -4.28 -18.41
C LEU A 22 -2.25 -3.72 -18.84
N PRO A 23 -2.12 -3.21 -20.09
CA PRO A 23 -0.96 -2.46 -20.52
C PRO A 23 -0.70 -1.24 -19.63
N LEU A 24 0.57 -0.84 -19.52
CA LEU A 24 0.98 0.30 -18.68
C LEU A 24 0.27 1.60 -19.06
N SER A 25 0.10 1.86 -20.35
CA SER A 25 -0.59 3.06 -20.86
C SER A 25 -2.04 3.14 -20.39
N GLU A 26 -2.73 2.00 -20.35
CA GLU A 26 -4.11 1.91 -19.90
C GLU A 26 -4.21 2.05 -18.38
N LYS A 27 -3.31 1.42 -17.61
CA LYS A 27 -3.18 1.63 -16.16
C LYS A 27 -2.98 3.12 -15.82
N GLN A 28 -2.10 3.79 -16.56
CA GLN A 28 -1.82 5.21 -16.37
C GLN A 28 -3.01 6.11 -16.73
N ASN A 29 -3.77 5.77 -17.76
CA ASN A 29 -4.98 6.51 -18.12
C ASN A 29 -6.10 6.31 -17.09
N LEU A 30 -6.29 5.10 -16.55
CA LEU A 30 -7.24 4.81 -15.49
C LEU A 30 -6.88 5.53 -14.18
N ALA A 31 -5.59 5.58 -13.82
CA ALA A 31 -5.11 6.24 -12.62
C ALA A 31 -5.43 7.75 -12.59
N LYS A 32 -5.54 8.43 -13.74
CA LYS A 32 -5.89 9.87 -13.80
C LYS A 32 -7.29 10.15 -13.28
N ASN A 33 -8.21 9.19 -13.45
CA ASN A 33 -9.60 9.29 -12.98
C ASN A 33 -9.77 8.70 -11.57
N LEU A 34 -8.77 7.94 -11.12
CA LEU A 34 -8.69 7.45 -9.76
C LEU A 34 -8.20 8.61 -8.89
N ILE A 35 -9.11 9.53 -8.56
CA ILE A 35 -8.90 10.49 -7.49
C ILE A 35 -9.26 9.72 -6.22
N PRO A 36 -8.30 9.12 -5.48
CA PRO A 36 -8.64 8.57 -4.18
C PRO A 36 -9.26 9.71 -3.36
N SER A 37 -10.28 9.41 -2.58
CA SER A 37 -10.83 10.39 -1.64
C SER A 37 -9.75 10.75 -0.63
N LEU A 38 -8.89 11.72 -0.95
CA LEU A 38 -7.83 12.21 -0.08
C LEU A 38 -8.42 12.84 1.20
N SER A 39 -9.70 13.16 1.18
CA SER A 39 -10.49 13.50 2.38
C SER A 39 -10.38 12.45 3.49
N ARG A 40 -10.04 11.18 3.16
CA ARG A 40 -9.87 10.09 4.12
C ARG A 40 -8.40 9.70 4.38
N VAL A 41 -7.45 10.17 3.56
CA VAL A 41 -6.02 9.87 3.73
C VAL A 41 -5.39 10.99 4.55
N ARG A 42 -5.28 10.77 5.86
CA ARG A 42 -4.54 11.66 6.76
C ARG A 42 -3.15 11.07 6.97
N PHE A 43 -2.11 11.76 6.51
CA PHE A 43 -0.75 11.47 6.94
C PHE A 43 -0.66 11.88 8.43
N THR A 44 -0.68 10.89 9.32
CA THR A 44 -0.70 11.11 10.78
C THR A 44 0.68 11.41 11.35
N GLY A 45 1.75 11.17 10.59
CA GLY A 45 3.12 11.39 11.02
C GLY A 45 4.11 11.26 9.88
N LEU A 46 5.24 11.92 10.04
CA LEU A 46 6.43 11.74 9.22
C LEU A 46 7.53 11.18 10.12
N SER A 47 8.12 10.06 9.71
CA SER A 47 9.19 9.40 10.43
C SER A 47 10.42 9.28 9.54
N VAL A 48 11.60 9.52 10.10
CA VAL A 48 12.86 9.29 9.39
C VAL A 48 13.32 7.87 9.69
N ILE A 49 13.67 7.11 8.66
CA ILE A 49 14.17 5.74 8.81
C ILE A 49 15.67 5.75 8.46
N GLU A 50 16.48 5.15 9.32
CA GLU A 50 17.90 4.92 9.01
C GLU A 50 18.03 3.73 8.05
N HIS A 51 18.58 4.01 6.87
CA HIS A 51 18.84 2.99 5.85
C HIS A 51 20.28 2.46 5.99
N PRO A 52 20.51 1.14 6.10
CA PRO A 52 21.86 0.58 6.09
C PRO A 52 22.54 0.83 4.74
N LYS A 53 23.82 1.23 4.73
CA LYS A 53 24.53 1.72 3.53
C LYS A 53 24.44 0.81 2.29
N ILE A 54 24.31 -0.51 2.47
CA ILE A 54 24.12 -1.48 1.39
C ILE A 54 23.18 -2.57 1.91
N VAL A 55 22.14 -2.91 1.13
CA VAL A 55 21.19 -3.98 1.46
C VAL A 55 21.47 -5.17 0.55
N VAL A 56 21.95 -6.27 1.12
CA VAL A 56 22.32 -7.48 0.36
C VAL A 56 21.54 -8.70 0.85
N THR A 57 21.23 -8.74 2.14
CA THR A 57 20.63 -9.88 2.83
C THR A 57 19.30 -9.51 3.47
N LYS A 58 18.49 -10.53 3.79
CA LYS A 58 17.23 -10.34 4.52
C LYS A 58 17.45 -9.66 5.88
N ARG A 59 18.57 -9.94 6.55
CA ARG A 59 18.92 -9.31 7.83
C ARG A 59 19.17 -7.81 7.68
N ASP A 60 19.68 -7.37 6.54
CA ASP A 60 19.90 -5.95 6.29
C ASP A 60 18.57 -5.20 6.17
N VAL A 61 17.55 -5.83 5.58
CA VAL A 61 16.17 -5.31 5.56
C VAL A 61 15.57 -5.28 6.96
N GLU A 62 15.83 -6.30 7.76
CA GLU A 62 15.38 -6.38 9.16
C GLU A 62 16.13 -5.41 10.09
N ALA A 63 17.24 -4.81 9.64
CA ALA A 63 18.03 -3.84 10.39
C ALA A 63 17.55 -2.38 10.23
N PHE A 64 16.55 -2.13 9.39
CA PHE A 64 15.96 -0.79 9.26
C PHE A 64 15.32 -0.40 10.59
N ARG A 65 15.60 0.83 11.04
CA ARG A 65 15.08 1.36 12.30
C ARG A 65 14.56 2.77 12.10
N GLU A 66 13.43 3.05 12.73
CA GLU A 66 12.91 4.41 12.83
C GLU A 66 13.83 5.22 13.75
N LEU A 67 14.19 6.42 13.32
CA LEU A 67 14.95 7.35 14.14
C LEU A 67 13.99 8.03 15.12
N PRO A 68 14.39 8.20 16.39
CA PRO A 68 13.60 8.96 17.34
C PRO A 68 13.46 10.41 16.86
N SER A 69 12.23 10.93 16.94
CA SER A 69 11.84 12.29 16.56
C SER A 69 12.36 13.35 17.51
#